data_AF-A0A930JXN2-F1
#
_entry.id   AF-A0A930JXN2-F1
#
_cell.length_a   1.000
_cell.length_b   1.000
_cell.length_c   1.000
_cell.angle_alpha   90.00
_cell.angle_beta   90.00
_cell.angle_gamma   90.00
#
_symmetry.space_group_name_H-M   'P 1'
#
loop_
_entity.id
_entity.type
_entity.pdbx_description
1 polymer ?
#
loop_
_entity_poly.entity_id
_entity_poly.type
_entity_poly.pdbx_seq_one_letter_code
_entity_poly.pdbx_strand_id
1 'polypeptide(L)'
;MTTNDKHTKRGRLFITWLCSLFLIAITGCEETTTTRSLSEQEYHYDGSLSTLSVDKKGYWIGTENGLLWHVNGQNKTRYYTGLDRIYNIERNLEHPNQLWIAARNAGLQLWNIAQDSLIHQATFYLPNKQDKYSPYDIEQVKG
;
A
#
# COMPACT_ATOMS: atom_id res chain seq x y z
N MET A 1 -46.16 69.46 21.79
CA MET A 1 -46.50 68.27 20.95
C MET A 1 -45.31 67.96 20.04
N THR A 2 -44.26 67.29 20.53
CA THR A 2 -43.10 66.85 19.72
C THR A 2 -42.24 65.85 20.50
N THR A 3 -42.77 64.66 20.80
CA THR A 3 -41.96 63.57 21.40
C THR A 3 -42.33 62.22 20.82
N ASN A 4 -42.32 62.07 19.49
CA ASN A 4 -42.51 60.74 18.87
C ASN A 4 -41.59 60.44 17.67
N ASP A 5 -40.69 61.36 17.30
CA ASP A 5 -39.82 61.19 16.12
C ASP A 5 -38.41 60.62 16.45
N LYS A 6 -37.95 60.74 17.70
CA LYS A 6 -36.61 60.25 18.10
C LYS A 6 -36.55 58.74 18.36
N HIS A 7 -37.65 58.13 18.82
CA HIS A 7 -37.69 56.69 19.14
C HIS A 7 -37.75 55.80 17.89
N THR A 8 -38.50 56.22 16.87
CA THR A 8 -38.67 55.52 15.59
C THR A 8 -37.41 55.55 14.73
N LYS A 9 -36.65 56.66 14.73
CA LYS A 9 -35.36 56.76 14.03
C LYS A 9 -34.27 55.87 14.65
N ARG A 10 -34.18 55.81 15.99
CA ARG A 10 -33.26 54.89 16.69
C ARG A 10 -33.60 53.43 16.40
N GLY A 11 -34.87 53.04 16.45
CA GLY A 11 -35.30 51.67 16.13
C GLY A 11 -34.97 51.25 14.69
N ARG A 12 -35.17 52.14 13.71
CA ARG A 12 -34.79 51.90 12.30
C ARG A 12 -33.28 51.74 12.11
N LEU A 13 -32.46 52.54 12.80
CA LEU A 13 -31.00 52.44 12.80
C LEU A 13 -30.54 51.11 13.41
N PHE A 14 -31.14 50.68 14.52
CA PHE A 14 -30.84 49.38 15.13
C PHE A 14 -31.20 48.20 14.23
N ILE A 15 -32.35 48.26 13.54
CA ILE A 15 -32.77 47.20 12.61
C ILE A 15 -31.85 47.13 11.39
N THR A 16 -31.48 48.27 10.82
CA THR A 16 -30.51 48.29 9.69
C THR A 16 -29.14 47.78 10.11
N TRP A 17 -28.68 48.11 11.32
CA TRP A 17 -27.43 47.58 11.85
C TRP A 17 -27.48 46.06 12.07
N LEU A 18 -28.60 45.55 12.58
CA LEU A 18 -28.83 44.11 12.75
C LEU A 18 -28.85 43.38 11.40
N CYS A 19 -29.52 43.95 10.40
CA CYS A 19 -29.59 43.37 9.05
C CYS A 19 -28.21 43.35 8.36
N SER A 20 -27.40 44.39 8.53
CA SER A 20 -26.04 44.42 7.99
C SER A 20 -25.12 43.39 8.65
N LEU A 21 -25.24 43.19 9.97
CA LEU A 21 -24.49 42.15 10.69
C LEU A 21 -24.93 40.73 10.25
N PHE A 22 -26.22 40.55 9.99
CA PHE A 22 -26.73 39.28 9.50
C PHE A 22 -26.22 38.95 8.09
N LEU A 23 -26.14 39.95 7.20
CA LEU A 23 -25.61 39.76 5.84
C LEU A 23 -24.13 39.34 5.82
N ILE A 24 -23.32 39.80 6.77
CA ILE A 24 -21.90 39.40 6.88
C ILE A 24 -21.76 37.94 7.34
N ALA A 25 -22.71 37.43 8.14
CA ALA A 25 -22.68 36.07 8.67
C ALA A 25 -22.99 34.99 7.60
N ILE A 26 -23.66 35.37 6.50
CA ILE A 26 -24.09 34.45 5.43
C ILE A 26 -23.17 34.48 4.19
N THR A 27 -22.20 35.39 4.11
CA THR A 27 -21.28 35.49 2.95
C THR A 27 -20.00 34.65 3.10
N GLY A 28 -19.92 33.77 4.10
CA GLY A 28 -18.84 32.79 4.22
C GLY A 28 -19.01 31.67 3.21
N CYS A 29 -18.62 31.89 1.95
CA CYS A 29 -18.46 30.81 0.98
C CYS A 29 -17.18 30.06 1.37
N GLU A 30 -17.32 28.95 2.09
CA GLU A 30 -16.21 28.04 2.30
C GLU A 30 -15.91 27.40 0.93
N GLU A 31 -14.77 27.74 0.33
CA GLU A 31 -14.27 26.99 -0.82
C GLU A 31 -13.97 25.58 -0.33
N THR A 32 -14.95 24.68 -0.47
CA THR A 32 -14.73 23.25 -0.34
C THR A 32 -13.85 22.82 -1.51
N THR A 33 -12.56 23.05 -1.38
CA THR A 33 -11.57 22.26 -2.08
C THR A 33 -11.80 20.84 -1.59
N THR A 34 -12.49 20.04 -2.40
CA THR A 34 -12.47 18.58 -2.24
C THR A 34 -11.05 18.13 -2.49
N THR A 35 -10.17 18.32 -1.51
CA THR A 35 -8.97 17.52 -1.36
C THR A 35 -9.49 16.12 -1.09
N ARG A 36 -9.58 15.35 -2.16
CA ARG A 36 -9.76 13.91 -2.09
C ARG A 36 -8.52 13.38 -1.39
N SER A 37 -8.52 13.40 -0.06
CA SER A 37 -7.59 12.62 0.73
C SER A 37 -7.90 11.19 0.32
N LEU A 38 -7.05 10.64 -0.56
CA LEU A 38 -6.84 9.22 -0.58
C LEU A 38 -6.41 8.94 0.85
N SER A 39 -7.32 8.37 1.65
CA SER A 39 -7.00 7.84 2.96
C SER A 39 -6.01 6.70 2.74
N GLU A 40 -4.77 7.05 2.37
CA GLU A 40 -3.70 6.11 2.10
C GLU A 40 -3.27 5.57 3.45
N GLN A 41 -3.67 4.34 3.70
CA GLN A 41 -3.22 3.62 4.87
C GLN A 41 -1.79 3.16 4.59
N GLU A 42 -0.83 3.84 5.19
CA GLU A 42 0.56 3.41 5.14
C GLU A 42 0.77 2.20 6.06
N TYR A 43 1.50 1.22 5.54
CA TYR A 43 1.84 0.01 6.28
C TYR A 43 3.36 -0.15 6.33
N HIS A 44 3.87 -0.31 7.54
CA HIS A 44 5.27 -0.63 7.77
C HIS A 44 5.44 -2.14 7.92
N TYR A 45 6.49 -2.67 7.30
CA TYR A 45 6.87 -4.08 7.36
C TYR A 45 8.32 -4.18 7.81
N ASP A 46 8.66 -5.24 8.54
CA ASP A 46 10.05 -5.49 8.90
C ASP A 46 10.87 -5.85 7.66
N GLY A 47 12.03 -5.21 7.52
CA GLY A 47 12.97 -5.42 6.43
C GLY A 47 12.81 -4.42 5.28
N SER A 48 13.90 -4.18 4.56
CA SER A 48 13.89 -3.32 3.37
C SER A 48 13.20 -4.03 2.21
N LEU A 49 12.26 -3.35 1.56
CA LEU A 49 11.54 -3.84 0.39
C LEU A 49 12.53 -4.14 -0.76
N SER A 50 12.42 -5.33 -1.37
CA SER A 50 13.21 -5.70 -2.55
C SER A 50 12.36 -6.12 -3.74
N THR A 51 11.15 -6.65 -3.51
CA THR A 51 10.22 -7.04 -4.58
C THR A 51 8.76 -7.02 -4.13
N LEU A 52 7.85 -6.81 -5.08
CA LEU A 52 6.40 -6.87 -4.91
C LEU A 52 5.82 -7.71 -6.06
N SER A 53 4.89 -8.60 -5.74
CA SER A 53 4.18 -9.39 -6.74
C SER A 53 2.69 -9.45 -6.43
N VAL A 54 1.87 -9.23 -7.47
CA VAL A 54 0.42 -9.32 -7.36
C VAL A 54 0.03 -10.78 -7.23
N ASP A 55 -0.92 -11.05 -6.35
CA ASP A 55 -1.47 -12.38 -6.17
C ASP A 55 -2.98 -12.41 -6.48
N LYS A 56 -3.55 -13.60 -6.67
CA LYS A 56 -5.00 -13.80 -6.86
C LYS A 56 -5.82 -13.17 -5.73
N LYS A 57 -5.30 -13.20 -4.50
CA LYS A 57 -5.90 -12.56 -3.32
C LYS A 57 -4.84 -11.79 -2.55
N GLY A 58 -4.60 -10.55 -2.96
CA GLY A 58 -3.67 -9.66 -2.30
C GLY A 58 -2.34 -9.58 -3.03
N TYR A 59 -1.23 -9.54 -2.30
CA TYR A 59 0.10 -9.39 -2.86
C TYR A 59 1.17 -10.01 -1.96
N TRP A 60 2.28 -10.38 -2.59
CA TRP A 60 3.50 -10.81 -1.93
C TRP A 60 4.49 -9.66 -1.86
N ILE A 61 5.23 -9.61 -0.76
CA ILE A 61 6.36 -8.72 -0.54
C ILE A 61 7.57 -9.60 -0.25
N GLY A 62 8.67 -9.35 -0.95
CA GLY A 62 9.98 -9.90 -0.59
C GLY A 62 10.92 -8.79 -0.11
N THR A 63 11.84 -9.15 0.77
CA THR A 63 12.78 -8.19 1.37
C THR A 63 14.25 -8.50 1.02
N GLU A 64 15.10 -7.51 1.30
CA GLU A 64 16.57 -7.62 1.17
C GLU A 64 17.21 -8.68 2.07
N ASN A 65 16.49 -9.17 3.09
CA ASN A 65 17.00 -10.16 4.05
C ASN A 65 16.23 -11.51 4.01
N GLY A 66 15.54 -11.78 2.90
CA GLY A 66 14.89 -13.08 2.69
C GLY A 66 13.55 -13.29 3.40
N LEU A 67 13.00 -12.25 4.03
CA LEU A 67 11.65 -12.32 4.60
C LEU A 67 10.61 -12.16 3.50
N LEU A 68 9.52 -12.93 3.64
CA LEU A 68 8.35 -12.81 2.78
C LEU A 68 7.15 -12.36 3.61
N TRP A 69 6.32 -11.53 3.02
CA TRP A 69 4.99 -11.22 3.53
C TRP A 69 3.94 -11.54 2.47
N HIS A 70 2.83 -12.10 2.91
CA HIS A 70 1.60 -12.14 2.12
C HIS A 70 0.56 -11.23 2.76
N VAL A 71 0.00 -10.32 1.98
CA VAL A 71 -0.97 -9.34 2.45
C VAL A 71 -2.27 -9.51 1.69
N ASN A 72 -3.34 -9.82 2.41
CA ASN A 72 -4.68 -9.96 1.86
C ASN A 72 -5.66 -9.11 2.68
N GLY A 73 -5.93 -7.90 2.19
CA GLY A 73 -6.68 -6.89 2.95
C GLY A 73 -5.94 -6.52 4.24
N GLN A 74 -6.60 -6.68 5.38
CA GLN A 74 -6.00 -6.43 6.70
C GLN A 74 -5.17 -7.61 7.23
N ASN A 75 -5.29 -8.79 6.62
CA ASN A 75 -4.55 -9.99 7.04
C ASN A 75 -3.13 -9.96 6.46
N LYS A 76 -2.15 -10.16 7.34
CA LYS A 76 -0.72 -10.15 7.01
C LYS A 76 -0.07 -11.38 7.60
N THR A 77 0.60 -12.16 6.76
CA THR A 77 1.34 -13.35 7.20
C THR A 77 2.81 -13.18 6.84
N ARG A 78 3.70 -13.37 7.82
CA ARG A 78 5.15 -13.32 7.64
C ARG A 78 5.70 -14.74 7.51
N TYR A 79 6.61 -14.92 6.56
CA TYR A 79 7.28 -16.20 6.33
C TYR A 79 8.80 -16.04 6.36
N TYR A 80 9.47 -16.98 7.02
CA TYR A 80 10.92 -17.06 7.09
C TYR A 80 11.40 -18.11 6.10
N THR A 81 12.26 -17.70 5.17
CA THR A 81 12.80 -18.61 4.14
C THR A 81 14.23 -19.05 4.44
N GLY A 82 14.96 -18.32 5.28
CA GLY A 82 16.40 -18.54 5.49
C GLY A 82 17.27 -18.14 4.28
N LEU A 83 16.67 -17.50 3.27
CA LEU A 83 17.36 -16.99 2.09
C LEU A 83 17.95 -15.60 2.37
N ASP A 84 18.81 -15.13 1.47
CA ASP A 84 19.23 -13.73 1.39
C ASP A 84 18.17 -12.91 0.60
N ARG A 85 18.52 -11.75 0.05
CA ARG A 85 17.65 -10.89 -0.77
C ARG A 85 16.78 -11.69 -1.75
N ILE A 86 15.48 -11.39 -1.71
CA ILE A 86 14.51 -11.89 -2.68
C ILE A 86 14.46 -10.95 -3.88
N TYR A 87 14.70 -11.48 -5.08
CA TYR A 87 14.62 -10.72 -6.32
C TYR A 87 13.24 -10.78 -6.96
N ASN A 88 12.58 -11.95 -6.89
CA ASN A 88 11.22 -12.09 -7.41
C ASN A 88 10.44 -13.20 -6.69
N ILE A 89 9.11 -13.05 -6.68
CA ILE A 89 8.14 -14.01 -6.17
C ILE A 89 7.04 -14.12 -7.21
N GLU A 90 6.68 -15.33 -7.62
CA GLU A 90 5.57 -15.54 -8.54
C GLU A 90 4.71 -16.71 -8.11
N ARG A 91 3.39 -16.58 -8.23
CA ARG A 91 2.48 -17.70 -8.02
C ARG A 91 2.65 -18.71 -9.15
N ASN A 92 2.77 -20.00 -8.83
CA ASN A 92 2.67 -21.02 -9.87
C ASN A 92 1.21 -21.10 -10.35
N LEU A 93 0.98 -20.79 -11.63
CA LEU A 93 -0.35 -20.76 -12.24
C LEU A 93 -0.98 -22.16 -12.37
N GLU A 94 -0.16 -23.19 -12.57
CA GLU A 94 -0.63 -24.57 -12.69
C GLU A 94 -0.92 -25.20 -11.32
N HIS A 95 -0.17 -24.78 -10.31
CA HIS A 95 -0.30 -25.26 -8.94
C HIS A 95 -0.38 -24.06 -7.97
N PRO A 96 -1.58 -23.48 -7.76
CA PRO A 96 -1.73 -22.25 -6.99
C PRO A 96 -1.31 -22.34 -5.52
N ASN A 97 -1.06 -23.53 -4.96
CA ASN A 97 -0.47 -23.63 -3.62
C ASN A 97 1.06 -23.47 -3.64
N GLN A 98 1.68 -23.26 -4.79
CA GLN A 98 3.12 -23.11 -4.93
C GLN A 98 3.53 -21.68 -5.32
N LEU A 99 4.74 -21.33 -4.91
CA LEU A 99 5.43 -20.10 -5.22
C LEU A 99 6.79 -20.40 -5.85
N TRP A 100 7.08 -19.68 -6.92
CA TRP A 100 8.42 -19.50 -7.45
C TRP A 100 9.10 -18.38 -6.66
N ILE A 101 10.26 -18.65 -6.08
CA ILE A 101 11.05 -17.66 -5.35
C ILE A 101 12.45 -17.61 -5.97
N ALA A 102 12.85 -16.42 -6.40
CA ALA A 102 14.15 -16.16 -6.98
C ALA A 102 14.98 -15.35 -5.97
N ALA A 103 16.05 -15.92 -5.44
CA ALA A 103 16.82 -15.33 -4.33
C ALA A 103 18.32 -15.21 -4.65
N ARG A 104 18.99 -14.29 -3.96
CA ARG A 104 20.43 -14.05 -4.14
C ARG A 104 21.23 -15.29 -3.74
N ASN A 105 22.08 -15.74 -4.67
CA ASN A 105 23.03 -16.84 -4.48
C ASN A 105 22.38 -18.13 -3.96
N ALA A 106 21.10 -18.32 -4.22
CA ALA A 106 20.32 -19.49 -3.81
C ALA A 106 19.43 -20.04 -4.96
N GLY A 107 19.62 -19.51 -6.16
CA GLY A 107 18.95 -19.93 -7.37
C GLY A 107 17.45 -19.63 -7.41
N LEU A 108 16.79 -20.21 -8.41
CA LEU A 108 15.34 -20.29 -8.50
C LEU A 108 14.84 -21.48 -7.69
N GLN A 109 13.86 -21.25 -6.82
CA GLN A 109 13.31 -22.26 -5.92
C GLN A 109 11.79 -22.35 -6.07
N LEU A 110 11.27 -23.56 -5.84
CA LEU A 110 9.83 -23.83 -5.76
C LEU A 110 9.48 -24.14 -4.31
N TRP A 111 8.45 -23.47 -3.81
CA TRP A 111 7.98 -23.58 -2.42
C TRP A 111 6.48 -23.84 -2.39
N ASN A 112 6.01 -24.60 -1.41
CA ASN A 112 4.59 -24.81 -1.16
C ASN A 112 4.11 -23.96 0.03
N ILE A 113 2.93 -23.35 -0.12
CA ILE A 113 2.26 -22.58 0.92
C ILE A 113 1.52 -23.55 1.84
N ALA A 114 1.86 -23.55 3.13
CA ALA A 114 1.22 -24.38 4.14
C ALA A 114 0.81 -23.52 5.35
N GLN A 115 -0.45 -23.07 5.39
CA GLN A 115 -1.06 -22.25 6.46
C GLN A 115 -0.18 -21.10 6.98
N ASP A 116 0.73 -21.36 7.92
CA ASP A 116 1.62 -20.42 8.60
C ASP A 116 3.09 -20.51 8.16
N SER A 117 3.41 -21.38 7.20
CA SER A 117 4.77 -21.64 6.73
C SER A 117 4.88 -21.76 5.21
N LEU A 118 6.11 -21.60 4.72
CA LEU A 118 6.51 -21.96 3.37
C LEU A 118 7.41 -23.18 3.46
N ILE A 119 7.10 -24.21 2.67
CA ILE A 119 7.85 -25.46 2.64
C ILE A 119 8.64 -25.49 1.33
N HIS A 120 9.97 -25.47 1.43
CA HIS A 120 10.85 -25.64 0.27
C HIS A 120 10.59 -27.00 -0.39
N GLN A 121 10.45 -27.02 -1.71
CA GLN A 121 10.22 -28.25 -2.47
C GLN A 121 11.38 -28.59 -3.41
N ALA A 122 11.93 -27.58 -4.10
CA ALA A 122 12.99 -27.79 -5.07
C ALA A 122 13.84 -26.54 -5.29
N THR A 123 15.10 -26.75 -5.70
CA THR A 123 15.99 -25.72 -6.21
C THR A 123 16.46 -26.11 -7.61
N PHE A 124 16.38 -25.18 -8.55
CA PHE A 124 16.76 -25.40 -9.94
C PHE A 124 18.21 -25.03 -10.13
N TYR A 125 18.99 -25.92 -10.75
CA TYR A 125 20.44 -25.75 -10.86
C TYR A 125 20.87 -25.30 -12.24
N LEU A 126 21.85 -24.39 -12.29
CA LEU A 126 22.60 -24.10 -13.51
C LEU A 126 23.82 -25.04 -13.60
N PRO A 127 24.17 -25.59 -14.77
CA PRO A 127 25.24 -26.58 -14.92
C PRO A 127 26.58 -26.20 -14.26
N ASN A 128 26.95 -24.92 -14.31
CA ASN A 128 28.25 -24.43 -13.81
C ASN A 128 28.18 -23.71 -12.46
N LYS A 129 26.98 -23.44 -11.94
CA LYS A 129 26.78 -22.67 -10.69
C LYS A 129 25.95 -23.40 -9.63
N GLN A 130 25.37 -24.55 -9.97
CA GLN A 130 24.45 -25.28 -9.10
C GLN A 130 23.32 -24.36 -8.61
N ASP A 131 23.14 -24.18 -7.30
CA ASP A 131 22.22 -23.23 -6.66
C ASP A 131 22.87 -21.90 -6.29
N LYS A 132 24.18 -21.75 -6.45
CA LYS A 132 24.94 -20.56 -6.02
C LYS A 132 24.95 -19.48 -7.10
N TYR A 133 23.80 -19.24 -7.70
CA TYR A 133 23.62 -18.21 -8.72
C TYR A 133 22.57 -17.20 -8.29
N SER A 134 22.71 -15.99 -8.81
CA SER A 134 21.63 -15.00 -8.75
C SER A 134 20.71 -15.19 -9.96
N PRO A 135 19.41 -14.90 -9.88
CA PRO A 135 18.46 -15.11 -10.99
C PRO A 135 18.87 -14.41 -12.31
N TYR A 136 19.65 -13.33 -12.22
CA TYR A 136 20.22 -12.63 -13.39
C TYR A 136 21.28 -13.43 -14.16
N ASP A 137 21.76 -14.55 -13.60
CA ASP A 137 22.64 -15.49 -14.28
C ASP A 137 21.89 -16.41 -15.26
N ILE A 138 20.55 -16.39 -15.25
CA ILE A 138 19.73 -17.12 -16.21
C ILE A 138 19.71 -16.31 -17.52
N GLU A 139 20.46 -16.79 -18.51
CA GLU A 139 20.47 -16.20 -19.84
C GLU A 139 19.30 -16.70 -20.67
N GLN A 140 18.55 -15.79 -21.29
CA GLN A 140 17.55 -16.15 -22.28
C GLN A 140 18.26 -16.54 -23.57
N VAL A 141 18.34 -17.84 -23.85
CA VAL A 141 18.79 -18.31 -25.16
C VAL A 141 17.70 -17.95 -26.16
N LYS A 142 17.99 -17.04 -27.10
CA LYS A 142 17.10 -16.81 -28.25
C LYS A 142 17.11 -18.07 -29.09
N GLY A 143 15.98 -18.78 -29.10
CA GLY A 143 15.70 -19.86 -30.04
C GLY A 143 15.42 -19.35 -31.44
#